data_AF-A0A1H7AX09-F1
#
_entry.id   AF-A0A1H7AX09-F1
#
_cell.length_a   1.000
_cell.length_b   1.000
_cell.length_c   1.000
_cell.angle_alpha   90.00
_cell.angle_beta   90.00
_cell.angle_gamma   90.00
#
_symmetry.space_group_name_H-M   'P 1'
#
loop_
_entity.id
_entity.type
_entity.pdbx_description
1 polymer ?
#
loop_
_entity_poly.entity_id
_entity_poly.type
_entity_poly.pdbx_seq_one_letter_code
_entity_poly.pdbx_strand_id
1 'polypeptide(L)'
;MSRWSQAVAWIAGIAAGGGIAYTAYLTVEPIVLVESTAAPAPAASVSPSASASPSPAPTAIAGDCSWDRLPEDLRPAVLEDEPEGLPEARGMTDAVWGCVGEGWAVEVHSADGDRWRAGGTAQALYLAAPDGDLLKLFDLRTDVEVVLLEADLDARLAWTARVSDADAYQVVEIELETGLVIDDWGGDAIPALQRFVSEDQVTSVAPLDAFGGDGTLWAGYSATGTLQSLFVREEGAEFRGLGAQKAVDSLLAQDGVNGLGEAGDEVWLDRDGTVAMILVQEAYEPASDPDAKDLTRAQKRRAAAWRTGGGTWVVVDLVTDQWRLAEARLPDGLCRAAAGTYIPGTYEDPGDLQVYCLEGVDDDEVYRLSLDADAVARTEAGP
;
A
#
# COMPACT_ATOMS: atom_id res chain seq x y z
N MET A 1 38.02 -16.39 -7.55
CA MET A 1 37.45 -16.73 -8.88
C MET A 1 35.97 -16.94 -8.64
N SER A 2 35.05 -16.02 -8.98
CA SER A 2 34.83 -15.27 -10.24
C SER A 2 34.00 -16.07 -11.25
N ARG A 3 32.97 -15.40 -11.78
CA ARG A 3 31.87 -15.85 -12.66
C ARG A 3 30.81 -16.69 -11.93
N TRP A 4 29.57 -16.24 -11.71
CA TRP A 4 28.57 -15.52 -12.54
C TRP A 4 27.80 -16.40 -13.55
N SER A 5 26.62 -15.87 -13.90
CA SER A 5 25.72 -16.15 -15.03
C SER A 5 24.84 -17.41 -14.99
N GLN A 6 23.53 -17.13 -14.88
CA GLN A 6 22.41 -17.79 -15.57
C GLN A 6 21.99 -19.19 -15.11
N ALA A 7 20.71 -19.55 -15.14
CA ALA A 7 19.46 -18.75 -15.18
C ALA A 7 18.29 -19.68 -14.78
N VAL A 8 17.31 -19.19 -14.01
CA VAL A 8 16.08 -19.96 -13.71
C VAL A 8 14.92 -19.38 -14.49
N ALA A 9 14.72 -19.91 -15.68
CA ALA A 9 13.46 -19.84 -16.41
C ALA A 9 13.27 -21.16 -17.15
N TRP A 10 12.16 -21.86 -16.89
CA TRP A 10 11.22 -22.37 -17.90
C TRP A 10 10.08 -23.16 -17.23
N ILE A 11 8.89 -23.11 -17.84
CA ILE A 11 7.62 -23.66 -17.33
C ILE A 11 7.14 -24.81 -18.23
N ALA A 12 6.23 -25.65 -17.70
CA ALA A 12 5.45 -26.71 -18.37
C ALA A 12 6.21 -28.01 -18.71
N GLY A 13 5.54 -29.17 -18.81
CA GLY A 13 4.11 -29.49 -18.56
C GLY A 13 3.94 -31.03 -18.56
N ILE A 14 2.90 -31.71 -19.05
CA ILE A 14 1.64 -31.48 -19.83
C ILE A 14 0.77 -32.75 -19.50
N ALA A 15 -0.57 -32.82 -19.45
CA ALA A 15 -1.71 -31.99 -19.88
C ALA A 15 -2.82 -32.04 -18.77
N ALA A 16 -4.13 -31.74 -18.95
CA ALA A 16 -4.96 -31.31 -20.08
C ALA A 16 -6.20 -30.53 -19.55
N GLY A 17 -6.81 -29.59 -20.30
CA GLY A 17 -6.42 -29.07 -21.61
C GLY A 17 -7.40 -28.01 -22.15
N GLY A 18 -6.90 -27.12 -23.03
CA GLY A 18 -7.56 -25.85 -23.40
C GLY A 18 -7.20 -24.75 -22.39
N GLY A 19 -6.67 -23.58 -22.74
CA GLY A 19 -6.66 -22.85 -24.01
C GLY A 19 -7.78 -21.79 -23.95
N ILE A 20 -7.50 -20.49 -23.85
CA ILE A 20 -6.53 -19.65 -24.58
C ILE A 20 -5.68 -18.79 -23.61
N ALA A 21 -4.51 -18.32 -24.06
CA ALA A 21 -3.64 -17.41 -23.29
C ALA A 21 -3.56 -16.01 -23.91
N TYR A 22 -3.42 -14.95 -23.10
CA TYR A 22 -2.74 -13.70 -23.48
C TYR A 22 -2.35 -12.83 -22.26
N THR A 23 -1.22 -12.12 -22.39
CA THR A 23 -0.73 -10.95 -21.61
C THR A 23 -0.50 -11.03 -20.09
N ALA A 24 0.77 -10.89 -19.74
CA ALA A 24 1.36 -10.07 -18.67
C ALA A 24 0.61 -9.88 -17.33
N TYR A 25 1.23 -10.36 -16.26
CA TYR A 25 0.86 -10.07 -14.87
C TYR A 25 1.46 -8.72 -14.44
N LEU A 26 0.60 -7.81 -13.98
CA LEU A 26 0.96 -6.80 -12.99
C LEU A 26 0.23 -7.19 -11.70
N THR A 27 0.93 -7.92 -10.84
CA THR A 27 0.55 -8.08 -9.45
C THR A 27 1.36 -7.08 -8.66
N VAL A 28 0.70 -6.16 -7.96
CA VAL A 28 1.28 -5.58 -6.74
C VAL A 28 1.62 -6.79 -5.86
N GLU A 29 2.90 -6.98 -5.53
CA GLU A 29 3.27 -8.04 -4.60
C GLU A 29 2.80 -7.61 -3.20
N PRO A 30 1.83 -8.30 -2.57
CA PRO A 30 1.58 -8.08 -1.15
C PRO A 30 2.86 -8.42 -0.38
N ILE A 31 3.16 -7.68 0.67
CA ILE A 31 4.35 -7.92 1.50
C ILE A 31 4.11 -9.22 2.29
N VAL A 32 4.44 -10.38 1.69
CA VAL A 32 4.21 -11.69 2.28
C VAL A 32 5.24 -11.95 3.38
N LEU A 33 4.87 -11.67 4.62
CA LEU A 33 5.64 -12.07 5.79
C LEU A 33 5.81 -13.60 5.81
N VAL A 34 7.04 -14.05 6.10
CA VAL A 34 7.38 -15.46 6.24
C VAL A 34 7.51 -15.79 7.72
N GLU A 35 6.69 -16.74 8.22
CA GLU A 35 6.70 -17.16 9.63
C GLU A 35 8.12 -17.52 10.12
N SER A 36 8.61 -16.75 11.11
CA SER A 36 9.82 -17.07 11.87
C SER A 36 9.51 -17.04 13.36
N THR A 37 9.78 -18.14 14.06
CA THR A 37 9.21 -18.36 15.41
C THR A 37 10.04 -17.78 16.55
N ALA A 38 9.33 -17.16 17.51
CA ALA A 38 9.69 -16.91 18.91
C ALA A 38 10.53 -15.66 19.23
N ALA A 39 9.84 -14.56 19.57
CA ALA A 39 10.40 -13.37 20.19
C ALA A 39 10.51 -13.47 21.74
N PRO A 40 11.49 -12.82 22.37
CA PRO A 40 11.46 -12.42 23.78
C PRO A 40 10.82 -11.03 23.97
N ALA A 41 10.33 -10.75 25.19
CA ALA A 41 9.57 -9.53 25.51
C ALA A 41 10.40 -8.22 25.42
N PRO A 42 9.75 -7.06 25.13
CA PRO A 42 10.44 -5.80 24.92
C PRO A 42 11.13 -5.25 26.18
N ALA A 43 12.33 -4.70 25.99
CA ALA A 43 12.99 -3.84 26.97
C ALA A 43 12.52 -2.38 26.79
N ALA A 44 12.57 -1.58 27.85
CA ALA A 44 12.04 -0.21 27.83
C ALA A 44 12.82 0.71 26.86
N SER A 45 12.08 1.43 26.02
CA SER A 45 12.62 2.36 25.03
C SER A 45 13.48 3.45 25.67
N VAL A 46 14.67 3.67 25.13
CA VAL A 46 15.52 4.82 25.40
C VAL A 46 15.76 5.50 24.06
N SER A 47 15.12 6.63 23.81
CA SER A 47 15.35 7.41 22.59
C SER A 47 16.82 7.84 22.51
N PRO A 48 17.56 7.49 21.45
CA PRO A 48 18.92 7.99 21.29
C PRO A 48 18.88 9.48 20.98
N SER A 49 19.60 10.29 21.74
CA SER A 49 19.89 11.67 21.34
C SER A 49 20.79 11.64 20.11
N ALA A 50 20.47 12.44 19.08
CA ALA A 50 21.26 12.55 17.87
C ALA A 50 22.72 12.97 18.18
N SER A 51 23.67 12.06 17.95
CA SER A 51 25.10 12.39 17.95
C SER A 51 25.46 12.98 16.58
N ALA A 52 25.24 14.29 16.42
CA ALA A 52 25.61 14.98 15.19
C ALA A 52 27.13 14.93 14.97
N SER A 53 27.56 14.17 13.97
CA SER A 53 28.88 14.33 13.35
C SER A 53 29.00 15.73 12.73
N PRO A 54 30.20 16.33 12.69
CA PRO A 54 30.37 17.71 12.23
C PRO A 54 30.12 17.83 10.72
N SER A 55 29.02 18.50 10.35
CA SER A 55 28.71 18.81 8.95
C SER A 55 29.88 19.54 8.26
N PRO A 56 30.24 19.18 7.02
CA PRO A 56 31.25 19.90 6.25
C PRO A 56 30.80 21.34 5.96
N ALA A 57 31.77 22.24 5.74
CA ALA A 57 31.46 23.64 5.43
C ALA A 57 30.73 23.76 4.08
N PRO A 58 29.73 24.64 3.94
CA PRO A 58 28.90 24.69 2.74
C PRO A 58 29.68 25.21 1.52
N THR A 59 29.83 24.35 0.52
CA THR A 59 30.24 24.75 -0.82
C THR A 59 29.09 25.52 -1.47
N ALA A 60 29.34 26.76 -1.91
CA ALA A 60 28.29 27.62 -2.45
C ALA A 60 27.92 27.22 -3.90
N ILE A 61 26.86 26.44 -4.05
CA ILE A 61 26.26 26.08 -5.34
C ILE A 61 25.28 27.19 -5.77
N ALA A 62 25.18 27.45 -7.08
CA ALA A 62 24.35 28.52 -7.65
C ALA A 62 22.93 28.06 -8.02
N GLY A 63 21.97 28.98 -8.01
CA GLY A 63 20.54 28.73 -8.27
C GLY A 63 20.15 28.46 -9.74
N ASP A 64 21.08 27.98 -10.54
CA ASP A 64 20.90 27.43 -11.89
C ASP A 64 21.68 26.11 -12.05
N CYS A 65 21.76 25.35 -10.96
CA CYS A 65 22.57 24.14 -10.83
C CYS A 65 22.12 23.02 -11.81
N SER A 66 23.10 22.40 -12.46
CA SER A 66 22.94 21.17 -13.23
C SER A 66 23.93 20.17 -12.65
N TRP A 67 23.42 19.21 -11.86
CA TRP A 67 24.23 18.31 -11.03
C TRP A 67 25.28 17.54 -11.83
N ASP A 68 24.89 16.90 -12.94
CA ASP A 68 25.75 16.16 -13.87
C ASP A 68 26.89 17.00 -14.49
N ARG A 69 26.85 18.33 -14.28
CA ARG A 69 27.85 19.30 -14.77
C ARG A 69 28.61 19.99 -13.64
N LEU A 70 28.28 19.75 -12.37
CA LEU A 70 29.09 20.20 -11.24
C LEU A 70 30.44 19.46 -11.27
N PRO A 71 31.57 20.18 -11.31
CA PRO A 71 32.89 19.61 -11.04
C PRO A 71 32.91 18.88 -9.69
N GLU A 72 33.68 17.80 -9.62
CA GLU A 72 33.83 16.96 -8.42
C GLU A 72 34.29 17.77 -7.19
N ASP A 73 35.12 18.81 -7.40
CA ASP A 73 35.58 19.72 -6.35
C ASP A 73 34.54 20.75 -5.88
N LEU A 74 33.37 20.81 -6.54
CA LEU A 74 32.20 21.60 -6.13
C LEU A 74 31.03 20.75 -5.60
N ARG A 75 31.08 19.42 -5.75
CA ARG A 75 30.13 18.50 -5.10
C ARG A 75 30.44 18.40 -3.59
N PRO A 76 29.47 18.00 -2.74
CA PRO A 76 29.77 17.69 -1.35
C PRO A 76 30.74 16.51 -1.23
N ALA A 77 31.50 16.48 -0.14
CA ALA A 77 32.45 15.40 0.13
C ALA A 77 31.74 14.06 0.38
N VAL A 78 32.38 12.98 -0.08
CA VAL A 78 32.04 11.60 0.31
C VAL A 78 32.25 11.43 1.82
N LEU A 79 31.38 10.66 2.47
CA LEU A 79 31.42 10.39 3.90
C LEU A 79 32.43 9.28 4.21
N GLU A 80 33.41 9.55 5.08
CA GLU A 80 34.51 8.61 5.38
C GLU A 80 34.19 7.58 6.48
N ASP A 81 33.23 7.88 7.37
CA ASP A 81 32.90 7.11 8.60
C ASP A 81 31.51 6.42 8.54
N GLU A 82 31.02 6.04 7.34
CA GLU A 82 29.71 5.39 7.18
C GLU A 82 29.67 3.94 7.74
N PRO A 83 28.51 3.48 8.27
CA PRO A 83 28.29 2.10 8.68
C PRO A 83 28.60 1.05 7.61
N GLU A 84 29.33 -0.02 7.98
CA GLU A 84 29.69 -1.11 7.07
C GLU A 84 28.43 -1.78 6.48
N GLY A 85 28.31 -1.73 5.15
CA GLY A 85 27.21 -2.31 4.37
C GLY A 85 26.33 -1.27 3.67
N LEU A 86 26.29 -0.02 4.14
CA LEU A 86 25.62 1.08 3.43
C LEU A 86 26.42 1.47 2.16
N PRO A 87 25.75 2.05 1.14
CA PRO A 87 26.42 2.49 -0.08
C PRO A 87 27.32 3.72 0.16
N GLU A 88 28.32 3.91 -0.70
CA GLU A 88 29.14 5.13 -0.71
C GLU A 88 28.25 6.34 -1.05
N ALA A 89 28.29 7.36 -0.18
CA ALA A 89 27.42 8.53 -0.29
C ALA A 89 28.14 9.81 0.14
N ARG A 90 27.62 10.94 -0.34
CA ARG A 90 28.07 12.29 0.02
C ARG A 90 27.21 12.85 1.15
N GLY A 91 27.76 13.79 1.92
CA GLY A 91 26.98 14.52 2.92
C GLY A 91 26.00 15.50 2.27
N MET A 92 24.71 15.44 2.62
CA MET A 92 23.74 16.45 2.18
C MET A 92 24.08 17.83 2.75
N THR A 93 23.78 18.90 1.99
CA THR A 93 23.92 20.29 2.44
C THR A 93 22.83 21.17 1.82
N ASP A 94 22.45 22.26 2.48
CA ASP A 94 21.39 23.19 2.07
C ASP A 94 21.54 23.67 0.61
N ALA A 95 22.78 23.82 0.14
CA ALA A 95 23.10 24.27 -1.22
C ALA A 95 22.71 23.26 -2.31
N VAL A 96 22.63 21.95 -1.97
CA VAL A 96 22.20 20.89 -2.90
C VAL A 96 20.73 21.05 -3.27
N TRP A 97 19.87 21.54 -2.36
CA TRP A 97 18.46 21.77 -2.68
C TRP A 97 18.24 22.76 -3.85
N GLY A 98 19.26 23.55 -4.22
CA GLY A 98 19.26 24.36 -5.44
C GLY A 98 19.55 23.59 -6.75
N CYS A 99 19.82 22.29 -6.67
CA CYS A 99 20.08 21.36 -7.77
C CYS A 99 19.00 20.30 -7.97
N VAL A 100 18.11 20.12 -6.98
CA VAL A 100 17.07 19.08 -6.97
C VAL A 100 15.95 19.45 -7.94
N GLY A 101 15.38 18.45 -8.61
CA GLY A 101 14.35 18.61 -9.65
C GLY A 101 14.21 17.34 -10.48
N GLU A 102 13.86 17.48 -11.77
CA GLU A 102 13.65 16.35 -12.69
C GLU A 102 14.81 15.34 -12.68
N GLY A 103 14.47 14.06 -12.47
CA GLY A 103 15.43 12.93 -12.47
C GLY A 103 16.10 12.63 -11.13
N TRP A 104 15.88 13.43 -10.09
CA TRP A 104 16.24 13.07 -8.71
C TRP A 104 15.18 12.14 -8.09
N ALA A 105 15.58 11.34 -7.11
CA ALA A 105 14.69 10.47 -6.34
C ALA A 105 15.06 10.44 -4.85
N VAL A 106 14.15 9.95 -4.01
CA VAL A 106 14.48 9.53 -2.63
C VAL A 106 14.63 8.00 -2.64
N GLU A 107 15.58 7.48 -1.86
CA GLU A 107 15.84 6.04 -1.73
C GLU A 107 16.10 5.68 -0.26
N VAL A 108 15.70 4.46 0.16
CA VAL A 108 16.12 3.88 1.45
C VAL A 108 17.08 2.73 1.17
N HIS A 109 18.24 2.74 1.83
CA HIS A 109 19.20 1.64 1.75
C HIS A 109 19.42 1.00 3.12
N SER A 110 19.51 -0.33 3.12
CA SER A 110 19.82 -1.18 4.28
C SER A 110 21.23 -1.76 4.15
N ALA A 111 21.97 -1.85 5.25
CA ALA A 111 23.34 -2.37 5.25
C ALA A 111 23.46 -3.88 4.93
N ASP A 112 22.36 -4.65 5.09
CA ASP A 112 22.25 -6.04 4.63
C ASP A 112 21.86 -6.16 3.12
N GLY A 113 21.75 -5.04 2.39
CA GLY A 113 21.21 -4.94 1.03
C GLY A 113 19.67 -4.90 1.01
N ASP A 114 19.07 -5.20 -0.15
CA ASP A 114 17.62 -5.15 -0.47
C ASP A 114 16.70 -6.06 0.38
N ARG A 115 17.18 -6.57 1.52
CA ARG A 115 16.44 -7.42 2.46
C ARG A 115 16.83 -7.10 3.88
N TRP A 116 16.06 -6.21 4.50
CA TRP A 116 16.19 -5.85 5.91
C TRP A 116 16.06 -7.07 6.84
N ARG A 117 16.57 -6.92 8.07
CA ARG A 117 16.36 -7.87 9.18
C ARG A 117 16.26 -7.13 10.50
N ALA A 118 15.42 -7.63 11.40
CA ALA A 118 15.33 -7.14 12.77
C ALA A 118 16.70 -7.24 13.48
N GLY A 119 17.23 -6.08 13.89
CA GLY A 119 18.59 -5.97 14.44
C GLY A 119 19.71 -5.90 13.40
N GLY A 120 19.41 -5.57 12.15
CA GLY A 120 20.39 -5.23 11.11
C GLY A 120 21.25 -4.01 11.49
N THR A 121 22.41 -3.86 10.84
CA THR A 121 23.47 -2.95 11.32
C THR A 121 23.17 -1.47 11.10
N ALA A 122 22.56 -1.10 9.97
CA ALA A 122 22.12 0.27 9.68
C ALA A 122 21.04 0.32 8.58
N GLN A 123 20.24 1.39 8.61
CA GLN A 123 19.38 1.87 7.52
C GLN A 123 19.58 3.37 7.38
N ALA A 124 19.47 3.93 6.18
CA ALA A 124 19.50 5.38 5.97
C ALA A 124 18.65 5.82 4.78
N LEU A 125 18.19 7.07 4.84
CA LEU A 125 17.45 7.75 3.79
C LEU A 125 18.42 8.58 2.94
N TYR A 126 18.32 8.45 1.62
CA TYR A 126 19.19 9.08 0.65
C TYR A 126 18.38 9.88 -0.37
N LEU A 127 18.99 10.94 -0.87
CA LEU A 127 18.58 11.67 -2.05
C LEU A 127 19.49 11.22 -3.20
N ALA A 128 18.93 10.53 -4.19
CA ALA A 128 19.65 9.98 -5.34
C ALA A 128 19.62 10.96 -6.51
N ALA A 129 20.80 11.24 -7.07
CA ALA A 129 20.96 12.17 -8.19
C ALA A 129 20.83 11.47 -9.57
N PRO A 130 20.54 12.20 -10.66
CA PRO A 130 20.36 11.63 -12.00
C PRO A 130 21.55 10.85 -12.57
N ASP A 131 22.76 11.08 -12.04
CA ASP A 131 24.00 10.38 -12.42
C ASP A 131 24.37 9.20 -11.49
N GLY A 132 23.57 8.93 -10.46
CA GLY A 132 23.76 7.85 -9.50
C GLY A 132 24.55 8.21 -8.24
N ASP A 133 24.95 9.47 -8.05
CA ASP A 133 25.49 9.93 -6.77
C ASP A 133 24.38 9.89 -5.68
N LEU A 134 24.66 9.21 -4.56
CA LEU A 134 23.78 9.22 -3.38
C LEU A 134 24.22 10.29 -2.39
N LEU A 135 23.26 11.05 -1.88
CA LEU A 135 23.47 12.06 -0.84
C LEU A 135 22.69 11.63 0.41
N LYS A 136 23.40 11.35 1.50
CA LYS A 136 22.78 10.86 2.73
C LYS A 136 22.02 12.00 3.41
N LEU A 137 20.72 11.79 3.63
CA LEU A 137 19.86 12.70 4.40
C LEU A 137 19.98 12.37 5.89
N PHE A 138 19.50 11.19 6.30
CA PHE A 138 19.39 10.80 7.72
C PHE A 138 19.65 9.31 7.93
N ASP A 139 20.23 8.95 9.08
CA ASP A 139 20.16 7.58 9.60
C ASP A 139 18.72 7.26 10.02
N LEU A 140 18.25 6.07 9.67
CA LEU A 140 16.91 5.57 10.01
C LEU A 140 16.98 4.62 11.21
N ARG A 141 15.82 4.30 11.77
CA ARG A 141 15.67 3.28 12.83
C ARG A 141 16.13 1.91 12.31
N THR A 142 16.57 1.02 13.22
CA THR A 142 17.01 -0.36 12.89
C THR A 142 16.24 -1.44 13.64
N ASP A 143 15.24 -1.06 14.43
CA ASP A 143 14.33 -1.96 15.14
C ASP A 143 13.08 -2.34 14.32
N VAL A 144 12.82 -1.63 13.22
CA VAL A 144 11.76 -1.87 12.22
C VAL A 144 12.33 -1.69 10.81
N GLU A 145 11.76 -2.36 9.81
CA GLU A 145 12.07 -2.09 8.40
C GLU A 145 11.49 -0.74 8.02
N VAL A 146 12.21 0.07 7.25
CA VAL A 146 11.70 1.33 6.73
C VAL A 146 11.63 1.25 5.22
N VAL A 147 10.42 1.32 4.67
CA VAL A 147 10.15 1.27 3.23
C VAL A 147 9.68 2.64 2.77
N LEU A 148 10.28 3.17 1.70
CA LEU A 148 9.77 4.39 1.05
C LEU A 148 8.48 4.05 0.29
N LEU A 149 7.42 4.83 0.51
CA LEU A 149 6.16 4.71 -0.22
C LEU A 149 6.08 5.74 -1.36
N GLU A 150 6.30 7.01 -1.04
CA GLU A 150 6.28 8.12 -1.99
C GLU A 150 7.20 9.25 -1.50
N ALA A 151 7.67 10.11 -2.41
CA ALA A 151 8.36 11.35 -2.07
C ALA A 151 7.90 12.50 -2.98
N ASP A 152 7.84 13.70 -2.41
CA ASP A 152 7.60 14.97 -3.09
C ASP A 152 8.80 15.88 -2.86
N LEU A 153 9.66 15.99 -3.88
CA LEU A 153 10.93 16.72 -3.77
C LEU A 153 10.75 18.25 -3.80
N ASP A 154 9.65 18.75 -4.37
CA ASP A 154 9.33 20.18 -4.40
C ASP A 154 8.76 20.64 -3.05
N ALA A 155 7.91 19.82 -2.42
CA ALA A 155 7.46 20.02 -1.04
C ALA A 155 8.51 19.64 0.01
N ARG A 156 9.57 18.90 -0.37
CA ARG A 156 10.62 18.33 0.48
C ARG A 156 10.09 17.35 1.53
N LEU A 157 9.16 16.49 1.13
CA LEU A 157 8.52 15.49 1.99
C LEU A 157 8.70 14.07 1.45
N ALA A 158 8.70 13.08 2.33
CA ALA A 158 8.57 11.68 1.95
C ALA A 158 7.74 10.89 2.96
N TRP A 159 6.96 9.93 2.47
CA TRP A 159 6.13 9.06 3.29
C TRP A 159 6.76 7.67 3.34
N THR A 160 6.95 7.14 4.54
CA THR A 160 7.64 5.86 4.78
C THR A 160 6.81 4.94 5.66
N ALA A 161 6.74 3.66 5.29
CA ALA A 161 6.17 2.61 6.12
C ALA A 161 7.23 2.06 7.09
N ARG A 162 6.88 2.01 8.37
CA ARG A 162 7.61 1.30 9.44
C ARG A 162 7.01 -0.09 9.57
N VAL A 163 7.62 -1.08 8.90
CA VAL A 163 7.14 -2.47 8.84
C VAL A 163 7.78 -3.31 9.95
N SER A 164 6.99 -4.21 10.54
CA SER A 164 7.39 -5.09 11.65
C SER A 164 6.63 -6.41 11.60
N ASP A 165 6.86 -7.33 12.54
CA ASP A 165 6.14 -8.61 12.65
C ASP A 165 4.65 -8.47 13.03
N ALA A 166 4.08 -7.26 13.03
CA ALA A 166 2.68 -6.98 13.32
C ALA A 166 1.82 -6.92 12.05
N ASP A 167 0.53 -7.26 12.17
CA ASP A 167 -0.43 -7.30 11.06
C ASP A 167 -0.70 -5.91 10.41
N ALA A 168 -0.23 -4.83 11.02
CA ALA A 168 -0.34 -3.46 10.51
C ALA A 168 1.02 -2.73 10.60
N TYR A 169 1.29 -1.87 9.62
CA TYR A 169 2.48 -1.02 9.57
C TYR A 169 2.09 0.45 9.85
N GLN A 170 2.95 1.18 10.56
CA GLN A 170 2.76 2.61 10.74
C GLN A 170 3.29 3.35 9.51
N VAL A 171 2.64 4.43 9.08
CA VAL A 171 3.14 5.28 7.99
C VAL A 171 3.39 6.68 8.50
N VAL A 172 4.55 7.25 8.17
CA VAL A 172 4.99 8.56 8.66
C VAL A 172 5.53 9.44 7.56
N GLU A 173 5.28 10.74 7.70
CA GLU A 173 5.81 11.79 6.85
C GLU A 173 7.13 12.30 7.41
N ILE A 174 8.12 12.57 6.54
CA ILE A 174 9.46 13.01 6.90
C ILE A 174 9.79 14.30 6.13
N GLU A 175 10.13 15.37 6.85
CA GLU A 175 10.69 16.60 6.28
C GLU A 175 12.14 16.35 5.85
N LEU A 176 12.37 16.27 4.53
CA LEU A 176 13.65 15.86 3.94
C LEU A 176 14.82 16.81 4.25
N GLU A 177 14.52 18.06 4.65
CA GLU A 177 15.53 19.07 5.00
C GLU A 177 15.95 19.03 6.47
N THR A 178 15.09 18.57 7.39
CA THR A 178 15.33 18.65 8.85
C THR A 178 15.41 17.29 9.54
N GLY A 179 14.83 16.25 8.95
CA GLY A 179 14.64 14.94 9.58
C GLY A 179 13.51 14.93 10.63
N LEU A 180 12.67 15.98 10.67
CA LEU A 180 11.43 15.96 11.44
C LEU A 180 10.52 14.85 10.89
N VAL A 181 9.96 14.05 11.79
CA VAL A 181 9.03 12.98 11.45
C VAL A 181 7.68 13.28 12.08
N ILE A 182 6.62 13.15 11.29
CA ILE A 182 5.23 13.45 11.65
C ILE A 182 4.45 12.14 11.58
N ASP A 183 3.91 11.72 12.72
CA ASP A 183 3.16 10.46 12.86
C ASP A 183 1.65 10.64 12.51
N ASP A 184 1.11 11.86 12.56
CA ASP A 184 -0.32 12.23 12.41
C ASP A 184 -0.66 13.03 11.12
N TRP A 185 0.14 12.87 10.07
CA TRP A 185 0.04 13.58 8.78
C TRP A 185 -1.31 13.39 8.05
N GLY A 186 -1.60 14.28 7.08
CA GLY A 186 -2.83 14.27 6.26
C GLY A 186 -4.14 14.61 6.99
N GLY A 187 -4.19 14.51 8.33
CA GLY A 187 -5.30 14.98 9.16
C GLY A 187 -6.66 14.37 8.79
N ASP A 188 -7.66 15.22 8.49
CA ASP A 188 -9.03 14.78 8.18
C ASP A 188 -9.22 14.22 6.77
N ALA A 189 -8.20 14.27 5.91
CA ALA A 189 -8.21 13.57 4.63
C ALA A 189 -7.98 12.06 4.78
N ILE A 190 -7.26 11.64 5.84
CA ILE A 190 -7.01 10.23 6.10
C ILE A 190 -8.31 9.56 6.60
N PRO A 191 -8.75 8.45 5.98
CA PRO A 191 -9.94 7.71 6.40
C PRO A 191 -9.87 7.27 7.87
N ALA A 192 -11.01 7.24 8.57
CA ALA A 192 -11.04 7.06 10.02
C ALA A 192 -10.52 5.69 10.49
N LEU A 193 -10.63 4.64 9.66
CA LEU A 193 -10.11 3.30 9.96
C LEU A 193 -8.57 3.22 9.91
N GLN A 194 -7.92 4.16 9.23
CA GLN A 194 -6.47 4.25 9.09
C GLN A 194 -5.84 5.28 10.06
N ARG A 195 -6.64 5.88 10.95
CA ARG A 195 -6.19 6.79 12.02
C ARG A 195 -6.37 6.17 13.41
N PHE A 196 -5.27 5.82 14.08
CA PHE A 196 -5.29 5.42 15.48
C PHE A 196 -5.37 6.65 16.40
N VAL A 197 -6.59 7.19 16.57
CA VAL A 197 -6.91 8.41 17.35
C VAL A 197 -6.49 8.34 18.84
N SER A 198 -6.15 7.16 19.37
CA SER A 198 -5.59 7.01 20.71
C SER A 198 -4.08 7.18 20.81
N GLU A 199 -3.38 7.18 19.68
CA GLU A 199 -1.91 7.21 19.60
C GLU A 199 -1.37 8.24 18.60
N ASP A 200 -2.25 9.02 17.96
CA ASP A 200 -1.94 10.04 16.95
C ASP A 200 -1.06 9.49 15.80
N GLN A 201 -1.51 8.39 15.19
CA GLN A 201 -0.80 7.66 14.12
C GLN A 201 -1.66 7.37 12.89
N VAL A 202 -1.06 7.49 11.71
CA VAL A 202 -1.56 6.89 10.46
C VAL A 202 -0.99 5.47 10.28
N THR A 203 -1.83 4.51 9.89
CA THR A 203 -1.46 3.09 9.76
C THR A 203 -2.01 2.45 8.50
N SER A 204 -1.26 1.53 7.90
CA SER A 204 -1.66 0.68 6.77
C SER A 204 -2.22 1.47 5.57
N VAL A 205 -1.45 2.44 5.07
CA VAL A 205 -1.77 3.20 3.84
C VAL A 205 -0.61 3.14 2.85
N ALA A 206 -0.91 3.12 1.55
CA ALA A 206 0.10 3.18 0.49
C ALA A 206 -0.45 3.88 -0.77
N PRO A 207 0.40 4.48 -1.61
CA PRO A 207 0.01 4.97 -2.93
C PRO A 207 -0.36 3.82 -3.87
N LEU A 208 -1.07 4.14 -4.95
CA LEU A 208 -1.44 3.21 -6.02
C LEU A 208 -0.80 3.63 -7.34
N ASP A 209 -0.29 2.65 -8.11
CA ASP A 209 0.40 2.86 -9.40
C ASP A 209 -0.43 3.56 -10.49
N ALA A 210 -1.76 3.62 -10.32
CA ALA A 210 -2.70 4.11 -11.32
C ALA A 210 -3.69 5.11 -10.72
N PHE A 211 -3.62 6.35 -11.19
CA PHE A 211 -4.62 7.39 -10.98
C PHE A 211 -4.78 8.21 -12.26
N GLY A 212 -6.02 8.46 -12.67
CA GLY A 212 -6.35 9.19 -13.90
C GLY A 212 -6.69 10.67 -13.68
N GLY A 213 -6.56 11.16 -12.44
CA GLY A 213 -6.68 12.56 -12.07
C GLY A 213 -5.33 13.20 -11.74
N ASP A 214 -5.36 14.45 -11.29
CA ASP A 214 -4.15 15.19 -10.90
C ASP A 214 -3.71 14.81 -9.46
N GLY A 215 -2.45 14.40 -9.29
CA GLY A 215 -1.87 13.99 -8.00
C GLY A 215 -1.60 12.48 -7.91
N THR A 216 -1.61 11.93 -6.69
CA THR A 216 -1.41 10.49 -6.41
C THR A 216 -2.59 9.92 -5.64
N LEU A 217 -3.19 8.82 -6.13
CA LEU A 217 -4.21 8.09 -5.38
C LEU A 217 -3.56 7.24 -4.30
N TRP A 218 -4.08 7.33 -3.08
CA TRP A 218 -3.68 6.54 -1.92
C TRP A 218 -4.82 5.63 -1.47
N ALA A 219 -4.44 4.44 -1.00
CA ALA A 219 -5.33 3.43 -0.48
C ALA A 219 -5.04 3.16 0.99
N GLY A 220 -6.10 2.97 1.78
CA GLY A 220 -6.04 2.42 3.12
C GLY A 220 -6.41 0.95 3.14
N TYR A 221 -5.67 0.18 3.95
CA TYR A 221 -5.72 -1.27 4.01
C TYR A 221 -6.06 -1.77 5.42
N SER A 222 -6.66 -2.95 5.47
CA SER A 222 -6.87 -3.73 6.68
C SER A 222 -5.58 -4.42 7.14
N ALA A 223 -5.61 -4.98 8.35
CA ALA A 223 -4.57 -5.85 8.89
C ALA A 223 -4.35 -7.17 8.08
N THR A 224 -5.23 -7.49 7.13
CA THR A 224 -5.06 -8.63 6.21
C THR A 224 -4.63 -8.19 4.81
N GLY A 225 -4.24 -6.92 4.62
CA GLY A 225 -3.88 -6.35 3.31
C GLY A 225 -5.06 -6.05 2.39
N THR A 226 -6.31 -6.10 2.89
CA THR A 226 -7.52 -5.83 2.10
C THR A 226 -7.75 -4.33 1.96
N LEU A 227 -8.06 -3.84 0.76
CA LEU A 227 -8.34 -2.42 0.53
C LEU A 227 -9.69 -2.03 1.14
N GLN A 228 -9.72 -0.94 1.92
CA GLN A 228 -10.88 -0.45 2.68
C GLN A 228 -11.30 0.98 2.36
N SER A 229 -10.36 1.82 1.91
CA SER A 229 -10.58 3.26 1.79
C SER A 229 -9.67 3.91 0.75
N LEU A 230 -10.09 5.06 0.23
CA LEU A 230 -9.37 5.78 -0.84
C LEU A 230 -9.33 7.30 -0.56
N PHE A 231 -8.17 7.91 -0.79
CA PHE A 231 -7.92 9.35 -0.64
C PHE A 231 -6.85 9.81 -1.65
N VAL A 232 -6.72 11.10 -1.91
CA VAL A 232 -5.80 11.64 -2.92
C VAL A 232 -4.77 12.56 -2.26
N ARG A 233 -3.52 12.48 -2.71
CA ARG A 233 -2.48 13.48 -2.47
C ARG A 233 -2.43 14.43 -3.65
N GLU A 234 -2.65 15.72 -3.43
CA GLU A 234 -2.61 16.77 -4.44
C GLU A 234 -1.20 17.41 -4.51
N GLU A 235 -0.98 18.28 -5.49
CA GLU A 235 0.31 18.98 -5.69
C GLU A 235 0.68 19.79 -4.44
N GLY A 236 1.95 19.73 -4.00
CA GLY A 236 2.41 20.42 -2.80
C GLY A 236 2.03 19.74 -1.48
N ALA A 237 1.72 18.45 -1.52
CA ALA A 237 1.46 17.58 -0.36
C ALA A 237 0.20 17.87 0.47
N GLU A 238 -0.75 18.66 -0.03
CA GLU A 238 -2.10 18.68 0.54
C GLU A 238 -2.81 17.33 0.25
N PHE A 239 -3.53 16.79 1.23
CA PHE A 239 -4.32 15.56 1.04
C PHE A 239 -5.82 15.89 1.01
N ARG A 240 -6.55 15.24 0.09
CA ARG A 240 -8.01 15.32 -0.05
C ARG A 240 -8.63 13.94 0.15
N GLY A 241 -9.44 13.80 1.21
CA GLY A 241 -10.31 12.64 1.39
C GLY A 241 -11.48 12.69 0.39
N LEU A 242 -11.76 11.58 -0.30
CA LEU A 242 -12.81 11.50 -1.30
C LEU A 242 -14.20 11.70 -0.67
N GLY A 243 -15.12 12.36 -1.40
CA GLY A 243 -16.49 12.59 -0.96
C GLY A 243 -17.25 11.29 -0.65
N ALA A 244 -16.91 10.21 -1.37
CA ALA A 244 -17.47 8.88 -1.19
C ALA A 244 -17.10 8.22 0.14
N GLN A 245 -15.93 8.55 0.73
CA GLN A 245 -15.44 7.87 1.95
C GLN A 245 -16.43 8.03 3.11
N LYS A 246 -17.11 9.18 3.22
CA LYS A 246 -18.14 9.42 4.24
C LYS A 246 -19.36 8.50 4.10
N ALA A 247 -19.66 8.02 2.89
CA ALA A 247 -20.69 7.02 2.67
C ALA A 247 -20.21 5.63 3.08
N VAL A 248 -18.97 5.26 2.70
CA VAL A 248 -18.31 4.00 3.12
C VAL A 248 -18.23 3.91 4.64
N ASP A 249 -17.65 4.92 5.31
CA ASP A 249 -17.57 5.02 6.77
C ASP A 249 -18.95 4.87 7.44
N SER A 250 -19.99 5.46 6.84
CA SER A 250 -21.36 5.38 7.35
C SER A 250 -22.00 4.00 7.18
N LEU A 251 -21.64 3.25 6.13
CA LEU A 251 -22.12 1.88 5.90
C LEU A 251 -21.38 0.89 6.81
N LEU A 252 -20.06 1.02 6.95
CA LEU A 252 -19.24 0.22 7.87
C LEU A 252 -19.64 0.45 9.34
N ALA A 253 -20.02 1.68 9.71
CA ALA A 253 -20.57 1.99 11.03
C ALA A 253 -21.99 1.46 11.30
N GLN A 254 -22.62 0.77 10.32
CA GLN A 254 -23.93 0.12 10.44
C GLN A 254 -23.80 -1.42 10.36
N ASP A 255 -22.69 -1.97 10.87
CA ASP A 255 -22.33 -3.39 10.84
C ASP A 255 -22.17 -3.98 9.41
N GLY A 256 -21.87 -3.13 8.43
CA GLY A 256 -21.36 -3.56 7.12
C GLY A 256 -20.02 -4.30 7.25
N VAL A 257 -19.80 -5.35 6.46
CA VAL A 257 -18.59 -6.20 6.54
C VAL A 257 -17.32 -5.41 6.19
N ASN A 258 -16.14 -6.01 6.43
CA ASN A 258 -14.79 -5.49 6.20
C ASN A 258 -14.30 -4.45 7.23
N GLY A 259 -15.19 -3.74 7.92
CA GLY A 259 -14.83 -2.84 9.03
C GLY A 259 -14.14 -3.48 10.26
N LEU A 260 -13.97 -4.82 10.28
CA LEU A 260 -13.45 -5.61 11.42
C LEU A 260 -12.23 -6.50 11.10
N GLY A 261 -11.62 -6.38 9.92
CA GLY A 261 -10.37 -7.09 9.59
C GLY A 261 -10.53 -8.58 9.22
N GLU A 262 -11.65 -8.95 8.60
CA GLU A 262 -11.80 -10.21 7.88
C GLU A 262 -11.52 -10.00 6.38
N ALA A 263 -11.02 -11.03 5.69
CA ALA A 263 -10.50 -10.89 4.32
C ALA A 263 -11.63 -10.78 3.28
N GLY A 264 -11.69 -9.63 2.58
CA GLY A 264 -12.72 -9.35 1.58
C GLY A 264 -12.38 -8.12 0.77
N ASP A 265 -11.67 -8.29 -0.34
CA ASP A 265 -11.31 -7.20 -1.25
C ASP A 265 -12.55 -6.72 -2.00
N GLU A 266 -13.28 -5.79 -1.39
CA GLU A 266 -14.53 -5.23 -1.90
C GLU A 266 -14.34 -4.00 -2.79
N VAL A 267 -13.10 -3.65 -3.12
CA VAL A 267 -12.77 -2.48 -3.95
C VAL A 267 -12.23 -2.93 -5.30
N TRP A 268 -12.92 -2.53 -6.37
CA TRP A 268 -12.44 -2.62 -7.74
C TRP A 268 -12.05 -1.23 -8.23
N LEU A 269 -10.99 -1.17 -9.02
CA LEU A 269 -10.58 0.01 -9.78
C LEU A 269 -10.67 -0.32 -11.28
N ASP A 270 -10.89 0.67 -12.13
CA ASP A 270 -10.58 0.54 -13.56
C ASP A 270 -9.05 0.48 -13.78
N ARG A 271 -8.63 0.32 -15.03
CA ARG A 271 -7.20 0.23 -15.36
C ARG A 271 -6.47 1.58 -15.35
N ASP A 272 -7.21 2.66 -15.58
CA ASP A 272 -6.67 4.00 -15.73
C ASP A 272 -6.78 4.81 -14.41
N GLY A 273 -7.32 4.21 -13.35
CA GLY A 273 -7.48 4.85 -12.03
C GLY A 273 -8.46 6.03 -12.06
N THR A 274 -9.50 5.94 -12.89
CA THR A 274 -10.55 6.95 -13.05
C THR A 274 -11.85 6.62 -12.31
N VAL A 275 -12.09 5.34 -11.99
CA VAL A 275 -13.32 4.85 -11.36
C VAL A 275 -12.98 3.86 -10.24
N ALA A 276 -13.65 3.99 -9.10
CA ALA A 276 -13.71 2.96 -8.07
C ALA A 276 -15.13 2.43 -7.90
N MET A 277 -15.24 1.15 -7.52
CA MET A 277 -16.45 0.54 -7.00
C MET A 277 -16.10 -0.14 -5.68
N ILE A 278 -16.82 0.24 -4.63
CA ILE A 278 -16.69 -0.33 -3.29
C ILE A 278 -18.00 -1.06 -3.00
N LEU A 279 -17.94 -2.36 -2.71
CA LEU A 279 -19.08 -3.10 -2.15
C LEU A 279 -19.04 -2.94 -0.63
N VAL A 280 -20.19 -2.74 0.02
CA VAL A 280 -20.31 -2.90 1.47
C VAL A 280 -21.46 -3.87 1.73
N GLN A 281 -21.13 -5.05 2.25
CA GLN A 281 -22.08 -6.16 2.36
C GLN A 281 -22.88 -6.10 3.66
N GLU A 282 -24.20 -6.34 3.57
CA GLU A 282 -25.06 -6.52 4.74
C GLU A 282 -25.00 -8.00 5.16
N ALA A 283 -24.20 -8.31 6.17
CA ALA A 283 -24.08 -9.67 6.67
C ALA A 283 -24.98 -9.96 7.88
N TYR A 284 -25.44 -11.20 7.96
CA TYR A 284 -26.27 -11.70 9.05
C TYR A 284 -25.70 -13.00 9.62
N GLU A 285 -25.84 -13.19 10.94
CA GLU A 285 -25.59 -14.50 11.56
C GLU A 285 -26.73 -15.45 11.14
N PRO A 286 -26.46 -16.55 10.42
CA PRO A 286 -27.50 -17.52 10.07
C PRO A 286 -28.02 -18.18 11.35
N ALA A 287 -29.35 -18.24 11.52
CA ALA A 287 -30.02 -18.54 12.78
C ALA A 287 -29.79 -19.97 13.32
N SER A 288 -28.61 -20.19 13.92
CA SER A 288 -28.14 -21.43 14.55
C SER A 288 -28.42 -22.68 13.70
N ASP A 289 -27.70 -22.81 12.59
CA ASP A 289 -27.78 -23.98 11.70
C ASP A 289 -27.72 -25.30 12.52
N PRO A 290 -28.72 -26.18 12.38
CA PRO A 290 -28.77 -27.41 13.17
C PRO A 290 -27.62 -28.38 12.87
N ASP A 291 -26.99 -28.32 11.71
CA ASP A 291 -25.92 -29.22 11.29
C ASP A 291 -24.53 -28.66 11.61
N ALA A 292 -24.42 -27.35 11.89
CA ALA A 292 -23.18 -26.71 12.39
C ALA A 292 -22.67 -27.25 13.75
N LYS A 293 -23.38 -28.18 14.40
CA LYS A 293 -23.01 -28.76 15.70
C LYS A 293 -21.63 -29.41 15.70
N ASP A 294 -21.23 -30.10 14.63
CA ASP A 294 -19.99 -30.88 14.60
C ASP A 294 -18.74 -30.09 14.13
N LEU A 295 -18.92 -28.86 13.64
CA LEU A 295 -17.81 -27.98 13.25
C LEU A 295 -16.90 -27.61 14.44
N THR A 296 -15.58 -27.54 14.24
CA THR A 296 -14.64 -27.04 15.26
C THR A 296 -14.90 -25.56 15.62
N ARG A 297 -14.32 -25.03 16.71
CA ARG A 297 -14.50 -23.59 17.05
C ARG A 297 -13.98 -22.64 15.96
N ALA A 298 -12.95 -23.05 15.20
CA ALA A 298 -12.45 -22.31 14.05
C ALA A 298 -13.42 -22.40 12.85
N GLN A 299 -13.87 -23.60 12.49
CA GLN A 299 -14.88 -23.77 11.43
C GLN A 299 -16.22 -23.13 11.78
N LYS A 300 -16.63 -23.12 13.06
CA LYS A 300 -17.80 -22.36 13.51
C LYS A 300 -17.62 -20.86 13.33
N ARG A 301 -16.42 -20.30 13.57
CA ARG A 301 -16.11 -18.92 13.20
C ARG A 301 -16.14 -18.72 11.68
N ARG A 302 -15.69 -19.68 10.88
CA ARG A 302 -15.68 -19.62 9.40
C ARG A 302 -17.03 -19.92 8.73
N ALA A 303 -17.99 -20.52 9.44
CA ALA A 303 -19.31 -20.93 8.94
C ALA A 303 -20.47 -20.10 9.52
N ALA A 304 -20.28 -19.53 10.71
CA ALA A 304 -21.09 -18.43 11.23
C ALA A 304 -20.46 -17.06 10.89
N ALA A 305 -19.35 -17.03 10.13
CA ALA A 305 -18.96 -15.87 9.37
C ALA A 305 -20.05 -15.62 8.32
N TRP A 306 -20.89 -14.63 8.61
CA TRP A 306 -21.31 -13.65 7.64
C TRP A 306 -21.83 -14.21 6.30
N ARG A 307 -23.04 -14.80 6.31
CA ARG A 307 -23.83 -14.84 5.07
C ARG A 307 -24.25 -13.42 4.74
N THR A 308 -24.22 -13.05 3.47
CA THR A 308 -24.85 -11.82 2.99
C THR A 308 -26.12 -12.18 2.22
N GLY A 309 -27.07 -11.25 2.16
CA GLY A 309 -28.25 -11.34 1.29
C GLY A 309 -28.34 -10.19 0.28
N GLY A 310 -27.27 -9.39 0.21
CA GLY A 310 -27.23 -8.09 -0.46
C GLY A 310 -26.26 -7.14 0.23
N GLY A 311 -26.23 -5.89 -0.24
CA GLY A 311 -25.40 -4.83 0.31
C GLY A 311 -25.60 -3.52 -0.45
N THR A 312 -24.65 -2.61 -0.35
CA THR A 312 -24.62 -1.35 -1.10
C THR A 312 -23.35 -1.26 -1.95
N TRP A 313 -23.51 -0.99 -3.24
CA TRP A 313 -22.43 -0.50 -4.11
C TRP A 313 -22.24 1.00 -3.88
N VAL A 314 -21.00 1.43 -3.66
CA VAL A 314 -20.56 2.83 -3.78
C VAL A 314 -19.73 2.94 -5.06
N VAL A 315 -20.27 3.59 -6.09
CA VAL A 315 -19.55 3.87 -7.34
C VAL A 315 -18.98 5.28 -7.27
N VAL A 316 -17.72 5.47 -7.63
CA VAL A 316 -16.97 6.73 -7.51
C VAL A 316 -16.25 7.04 -8.81
N ASP A 317 -16.46 8.23 -9.35
CA ASP A 317 -15.56 8.87 -10.32
C ASP A 317 -14.45 9.55 -9.52
N LEU A 318 -13.24 9.01 -9.61
CA LEU A 318 -12.08 9.44 -8.83
C LEU A 318 -11.50 10.78 -9.35
N VAL A 319 -11.81 11.14 -10.59
CA VAL A 319 -11.33 12.37 -11.26
C VAL A 319 -12.24 13.56 -10.93
N THR A 320 -13.56 13.36 -10.84
CA THR A 320 -14.52 14.42 -10.54
C THR A 320 -15.09 14.42 -9.12
N ASP A 321 -14.68 13.44 -8.28
CA ASP A 321 -15.17 13.20 -6.91
C ASP A 321 -16.71 13.04 -6.82
N GLN A 322 -17.32 12.61 -7.94
CA GLN A 322 -18.73 12.27 -8.00
C GLN A 322 -18.93 10.82 -7.56
N TRP A 323 -19.97 10.58 -6.76
CA TRP A 323 -20.28 9.23 -6.30
C TRP A 323 -21.78 8.98 -6.22
N ARG A 324 -22.15 7.71 -6.31
CA ARG A 324 -23.53 7.23 -6.23
C ARG A 324 -23.62 5.90 -5.48
N LEU A 325 -24.78 5.65 -4.89
CA LEU A 325 -25.11 4.38 -4.25
C LEU A 325 -26.04 3.55 -5.15
N ALA A 326 -25.88 2.23 -5.14
CA ALA A 326 -26.83 1.28 -5.72
C ALA A 326 -27.03 0.06 -4.79
N GLU A 327 -28.19 -0.59 -4.90
CA GLU A 327 -28.51 -1.83 -4.18
C GLU A 327 -27.69 -2.99 -4.77
N ALA A 328 -26.80 -3.60 -3.98
CA ALA A 328 -26.05 -4.77 -4.42
C ALA A 328 -26.87 -6.05 -4.15
N ARG A 329 -27.17 -6.80 -5.22
CA ARG A 329 -27.82 -8.12 -5.10
C ARG A 329 -26.78 -9.22 -5.19
N LEU A 330 -26.60 -9.93 -4.07
CA LEU A 330 -25.52 -10.87 -3.86
C LEU A 330 -26.08 -12.30 -3.74
N PRO A 331 -25.28 -13.33 -4.08
CA PRO A 331 -25.60 -14.71 -3.72
C PRO A 331 -25.46 -14.94 -2.21
N ASP A 332 -25.90 -16.10 -1.73
CA ASP A 332 -25.89 -16.49 -0.31
C ASP A 332 -24.46 -16.77 0.21
N GLY A 333 -23.69 -15.72 0.48
CA GLY A 333 -22.29 -15.83 0.93
C GLY A 333 -21.59 -14.47 1.05
N LEU A 334 -20.33 -14.47 1.48
CA LEU A 334 -19.48 -13.27 1.46
C LEU A 334 -18.71 -13.21 0.14
N CYS A 335 -18.87 -12.14 -0.61
CA CYS A 335 -18.22 -11.91 -1.90
C CYS A 335 -16.95 -11.05 -1.78
N ARG A 336 -16.01 -11.23 -2.72
CA ARG A 336 -14.73 -10.53 -2.82
C ARG A 336 -14.25 -10.45 -4.27
N ALA A 337 -13.43 -9.46 -4.60
CA ALA A 337 -12.80 -9.33 -5.91
C ALA A 337 -12.01 -10.59 -6.30
N ALA A 338 -12.11 -10.99 -7.57
CA ALA A 338 -11.18 -11.95 -8.13
C ALA A 338 -9.85 -11.25 -8.45
N ALA A 339 -8.73 -11.87 -8.08
CA ALA A 339 -7.40 -11.28 -8.25
C ALA A 339 -7.13 -10.89 -9.72
N GLY A 340 -6.68 -9.64 -9.95
CA GLY A 340 -6.45 -9.10 -11.29
C GLY A 340 -7.72 -8.73 -12.07
N THR A 341 -8.89 -8.63 -11.40
CA THR A 341 -10.06 -7.98 -11.99
C THR A 341 -9.99 -6.47 -11.86
N TYR A 342 -10.53 -5.80 -12.87
CA TYR A 342 -10.66 -4.35 -12.96
C TYR A 342 -12.08 -4.04 -13.43
N ILE A 343 -12.57 -2.84 -13.15
CA ILE A 343 -13.82 -2.33 -13.73
C ILE A 343 -13.65 -2.27 -15.26
N PRO A 344 -14.50 -2.95 -16.05
CA PRO A 344 -14.38 -2.97 -17.51
C PRO A 344 -15.03 -1.76 -18.21
N GLY A 345 -15.86 -1.00 -17.51
CA GLY A 345 -16.65 0.11 -18.02
C GLY A 345 -16.24 1.50 -17.49
N THR A 346 -17.24 2.27 -17.06
CA THR A 346 -17.14 3.70 -16.68
C THR A 346 -17.99 4.00 -15.44
N TYR A 347 -17.90 5.21 -14.88
CA TYR A 347 -18.74 5.62 -13.75
C TYR A 347 -20.26 5.45 -13.96
N GLU A 348 -20.76 5.71 -15.19
CA GLU A 348 -22.19 5.61 -15.53
C GLU A 348 -22.64 4.17 -15.83
N ASP A 349 -21.79 3.41 -16.52
CA ASP A 349 -21.98 1.99 -16.83
C ASP A 349 -20.67 1.23 -16.54
N PRO A 350 -20.50 0.66 -15.33
CA PRO A 350 -19.27 -0.03 -14.95
C PRO A 350 -19.09 -1.41 -15.59
N GLY A 351 -20.15 -1.99 -16.15
CA GLY A 351 -20.16 -3.37 -16.66
C GLY A 351 -20.13 -4.46 -15.59
N ASP A 352 -19.79 -5.68 -16.00
CA ASP A 352 -19.79 -6.88 -15.15
C ASP A 352 -18.47 -7.07 -14.40
N LEU A 353 -18.52 -7.12 -13.07
CA LEU A 353 -17.40 -7.49 -12.20
C LEU A 353 -17.36 -9.01 -11.99
N GLN A 354 -16.16 -9.58 -11.93
CA GLN A 354 -15.94 -10.98 -11.56
C GLN A 354 -15.52 -11.07 -10.09
N VAL A 355 -16.24 -11.89 -9.33
CA VAL A 355 -16.08 -12.02 -7.87
C VAL A 355 -16.00 -13.50 -7.48
N TYR A 356 -15.35 -13.79 -6.36
CA TYR A 356 -15.52 -15.05 -5.64
C TYR A 356 -16.50 -14.82 -4.50
N CYS A 357 -17.44 -15.74 -4.27
CA CYS A 357 -18.32 -15.72 -3.10
C CYS A 357 -18.19 -17.04 -2.34
N LEU A 358 -18.10 -16.95 -1.01
CA LEU A 358 -17.90 -18.11 -0.12
C LEU A 358 -19.25 -18.78 0.19
N GLU A 359 -19.55 -19.95 -0.40
CA GLU A 359 -20.75 -20.74 -0.09
C GLU A 359 -20.45 -21.78 1.01
N GLY A 360 -19.93 -21.30 2.15
CA GLY A 360 -19.64 -22.12 3.33
C GLY A 360 -18.17 -22.15 3.72
N VAL A 361 -17.66 -23.33 4.10
CA VAL A 361 -16.36 -23.46 4.79
C VAL A 361 -15.18 -23.65 3.84
N ASP A 362 -15.39 -24.34 2.72
CA ASP A 362 -14.34 -24.84 1.82
C ASP A 362 -14.71 -24.76 0.32
N ASP A 363 -15.89 -24.21 -0.04
CA ASP A 363 -16.39 -24.07 -1.41
C ASP A 363 -16.48 -22.57 -1.81
N ASP A 364 -15.62 -22.15 -2.75
CA ASP A 364 -15.58 -20.82 -3.38
C ASP A 364 -16.24 -20.90 -4.77
N GLU A 365 -17.37 -20.22 -4.99
CA GLU A 365 -17.99 -20.10 -6.33
C GLU A 365 -17.64 -18.77 -7.01
N VAL A 366 -17.54 -18.78 -8.35
CA VAL A 366 -17.28 -17.58 -9.17
C VAL A 366 -18.59 -16.99 -9.68
N TYR A 367 -18.83 -15.72 -9.38
CA TYR A 367 -20.00 -14.98 -9.84
C TYR A 367 -19.61 -13.83 -10.78
N ARG A 368 -20.54 -13.46 -11.66
CA ARG A 368 -20.58 -12.11 -12.23
C ARG A 368 -21.62 -11.28 -11.46
N LEU A 369 -21.21 -10.09 -11.04
CA LEU A 369 -22.09 -9.07 -10.48
C LEU A 369 -22.12 -7.87 -11.43
N SER A 370 -23.30 -7.30 -11.64
CA SER A 370 -23.49 -6.03 -12.37
C SER A 370 -24.31 -5.10 -11.48
N LEU A 371 -24.13 -3.78 -11.62
CA LEU A 371 -24.70 -2.79 -10.69
C LEU A 371 -26.22 -2.92 -10.49
N ASP A 372 -26.96 -3.15 -11.58
CA ASP A 372 -28.43 -3.18 -11.62
C ASP A 372 -29.00 -4.59 -11.92
N ALA A 373 -28.21 -5.65 -11.74
CA ALA A 373 -28.58 -7.03 -12.11
C ALA A 373 -28.47 -8.01 -10.93
N ASP A 374 -29.25 -9.10 -11.00
CA ASP A 374 -29.15 -10.22 -10.07
C ASP A 374 -27.86 -11.02 -10.37
N ALA A 375 -27.16 -11.49 -9.32
CA ALA A 375 -25.89 -12.21 -9.44
C ALA A 375 -25.99 -13.46 -10.33
N VAL A 376 -25.02 -13.66 -11.24
CA VAL A 376 -24.98 -14.80 -12.18
C VAL A 376 -23.80 -15.71 -11.86
N ALA A 377 -24.09 -16.92 -11.37
CA ALA A 377 -23.10 -17.97 -11.15
C ALA A 377 -22.42 -18.39 -12.47
N ARG A 378 -21.10 -18.47 -12.48
CA ARG A 378 -20.32 -18.82 -13.66
C ARG A 378 -20.19 -20.32 -13.83
N THR A 379 -21.21 -20.94 -14.41
CA THR A 379 -21.15 -22.35 -14.83
C THR A 379 -19.92 -22.62 -15.71
N GLU A 380 -19.26 -23.77 -15.54
CA GLU A 380 -17.98 -24.10 -16.23
C GLU A 380 -18.05 -24.07 -17.78
N ALA A 381 -19.25 -24.09 -18.36
CA ALA A 381 -19.49 -23.73 -19.75
C ALA A 381 -19.81 -22.24 -19.88
N GLY A 382 -18.80 -21.43 -20.22
CA GLY A 382 -18.94 -19.99 -20.50
C GLY A 382 -19.69 -19.66 -21.82
N PRO A 383 -19.64 -18.40 -22.30
CA PRO A 383 -18.64 -17.36 -21.99
C PRO A 383 -18.79 -16.66 -20.63
#